data_AF-A0A1G0WEN0-F1
#
_entry.id   AF-A0A1G0WEN0-F1
#
_cell.length_a   1.000
_cell.length_b   1.000
_cell.length_c   1.000
_cell.angle_alpha   90.00
_cell.angle_beta   90.00
_cell.angle_gamma   90.00
#
_symmetry.space_group_name_H-M   'P 1'
#
loop_
_entity.id
_entity.type
_entity.pdbx_description
1 polymer ?
#
loop_
_entity_poly.entity_id
_entity_poly.type
_entity_poly.pdbx_seq_one_letter_code
_entity_poly.pdbx_strand_id
1 'polypeptide(L)'
;MYTKLVKDLMIPVDLYPTVNQNATMLEAISKLKKANELSQSAQQPFRAVLVKNDEGKIVGKIGHIAFLKALEPKYNQMFDIDKLSRVALSSGYIDSMIQQYSLWEEGIDICKIANDVTVKDIMSPIEQHIDENETIGNAIHKIIMWQTLSILVTRDIEIVGIIRLSDLYNSIEEYLVNSCK
;
A
#
# COMPACT_ATOMS: atom_id res chain seq x y z
N MET A 1 -5.42 -15.75 -25.15
CA MET A 1 -4.19 -15.04 -24.71
C MET A 1 -4.64 -13.87 -23.83
N TYR A 2 -3.99 -13.64 -22.69
CA TYR A 2 -4.39 -12.58 -21.76
C TYR A 2 -3.69 -11.27 -22.14
N THR A 3 -4.45 -10.25 -22.54
CA THR A 3 -3.91 -9.01 -23.16
C THR A 3 -4.38 -7.72 -22.48
N LYS A 4 -4.88 -7.78 -21.25
CA LYS A 4 -5.27 -6.57 -20.51
C LYS A 4 -4.03 -5.72 -20.19
N LEU A 5 -4.25 -4.42 -20.03
CA LEU A 5 -3.29 -3.41 -19.56
C LEU A 5 -3.63 -2.97 -18.14
N VAL A 6 -2.72 -2.24 -17.50
CA VAL A 6 -2.92 -1.71 -16.13
C VAL A 6 -4.20 -0.89 -16.01
N LYS A 7 -4.45 0.01 -16.96
CA LYS A 7 -5.66 0.86 -16.97
C LYS A 7 -6.98 0.09 -17.00
N ASP A 8 -6.97 -1.15 -17.49
CA ASP A 8 -8.17 -1.99 -17.55
C ASP A 8 -8.56 -2.55 -16.18
N LEU A 9 -7.62 -2.57 -15.22
CA LEU A 9 -7.83 -3.15 -13.88
C LEU A 9 -7.62 -2.14 -12.74
N MET A 10 -6.99 -1.00 -13.00
CA MET A 10 -6.74 0.00 -11.96
C MET A 10 -8.05 0.58 -11.42
N ILE A 11 -8.03 1.03 -10.17
CA ILE A 11 -9.07 1.91 -9.64
C ILE A 11 -8.66 3.36 -9.90
N PRO A 12 -9.50 4.17 -10.55
CA PRO A 12 -9.28 5.61 -10.68
C PRO A 12 -9.15 6.32 -9.34
N VAL A 13 -8.31 7.37 -9.27
CA VAL A 13 -8.10 8.15 -8.03
C VAL A 13 -9.39 8.69 -7.42
N ASP A 14 -10.36 9.08 -8.24
CA ASP A 14 -11.64 9.65 -7.78
C ASP A 14 -12.53 8.65 -7.06
N LEU A 15 -12.30 7.36 -7.26
CA LEU A 15 -13.01 6.26 -6.60
C LEU A 15 -12.28 5.76 -5.35
N TYR A 16 -11.09 6.28 -5.06
CA TYR A 16 -10.27 5.82 -3.95
C TYR A 16 -10.36 6.80 -2.76
N PRO A 17 -10.36 6.31 -1.50
CA PRO A 17 -10.32 7.19 -0.35
C PRO A 17 -9.02 8.01 -0.33
N THR A 18 -9.16 9.31 -0.07
CA THR A 18 -8.03 10.26 -0.03
C THR A 18 -7.96 11.03 1.29
N VAL A 19 -6.75 11.42 1.67
CA VAL A 19 -6.45 12.21 2.89
C VAL A 19 -5.34 13.24 2.59
N ASN A 20 -5.30 14.36 3.33
CA ASN A 20 -4.21 15.34 3.20
C ASN A 20 -2.92 14.81 3.87
N GLN A 21 -1.76 15.18 3.32
CA GLN A 21 -0.43 14.77 3.79
C GLN A 21 -0.11 15.16 5.24
N ASN A 22 -0.74 16.22 5.76
CA ASN A 22 -0.57 16.71 7.12
C ASN A 22 -1.60 16.13 8.10
N ALA A 23 -2.49 15.24 7.64
CA ALA A 23 -3.42 14.54 8.53
C ALA A 23 -2.67 13.57 9.45
N THR A 24 -3.33 13.18 10.53
CA THR A 24 -2.85 12.17 11.47
C THR A 24 -3.08 10.76 10.93
N MET A 25 -2.33 9.79 11.47
CA MET A 25 -2.55 8.37 11.18
C MET A 25 -3.98 7.94 11.53
N LEU A 26 -4.54 8.45 12.63
CA LEU A 26 -5.93 8.17 13.03
C LEU A 26 -6.92 8.61 11.97
N GLU A 27 -6.80 9.83 11.46
CA GLU A 27 -7.68 10.35 10.40
C GLU A 27 -7.61 9.51 9.13
N ALA A 28 -6.41 9.06 8.73
CA ALA A 28 -6.21 8.19 7.59
C ALA A 28 -6.90 6.82 7.78
N ILE A 29 -6.76 6.20 8.95
CA ILE A 29 -7.42 4.93 9.29
C ILE A 29 -8.94 5.10 9.33
N SER A 30 -9.45 6.16 9.95
CA SER A 30 -10.88 6.46 9.99
C SER A 30 -11.45 6.66 8.60
N LYS A 31 -10.73 7.35 7.71
CA LYS A 31 -11.13 7.54 6.31
C LYS A 31 -11.22 6.20 5.57
N LEU A 32 -10.23 5.32 5.75
CA LEU A 32 -10.20 3.99 5.15
C LEU A 32 -11.37 3.12 5.63
N LYS A 33 -11.60 3.09 6.95
CA LYS A 33 -12.70 2.36 7.57
C LYS A 33 -14.05 2.80 7.00
N LYS A 34 -14.31 4.11 6.98
CA LYS A 34 -15.56 4.66 6.43
C LYS A 34 -15.74 4.33 4.96
N ALA A 35 -14.67 4.39 4.16
CA ALA A 35 -14.74 4.02 2.74
C ALA A 35 -15.11 2.54 2.55
N ASN A 36 -14.57 1.65 3.37
CA ASN A 36 -14.90 0.23 3.35
C ASN A 36 -16.33 -0.07 3.82
N GLU A 37 -16.84 0.65 4.82
CA GLU A 37 -18.23 0.52 5.27
C GLU A 37 -19.26 0.96 4.22
N LEU A 38 -18.89 1.94 3.39
CA LEU A 38 -19.72 2.42 2.28
C LEU A 38 -19.56 1.60 1.01
N SER A 39 -18.50 0.80 0.92
CA SER A 39 -18.25 -0.09 -0.22
C SER A 39 -19.27 -1.22 -0.24
N GLN A 40 -19.82 -1.53 -1.42
CA GLN A 40 -20.74 -2.65 -1.59
C GLN A 40 -20.03 -3.98 -1.29
N SER A 41 -20.75 -4.97 -0.75
CA SER A 41 -20.18 -6.26 -0.30
C SER A 41 -19.45 -7.06 -1.38
N ALA A 42 -19.76 -6.83 -2.66
CA ALA A 42 -19.11 -7.49 -3.79
C ALA A 42 -17.74 -6.86 -4.17
N GLN A 43 -17.43 -5.66 -3.69
CA GLN A 43 -16.17 -4.99 -3.99
C GLN A 43 -15.08 -5.38 -3.00
N GLN A 44 -13.88 -5.62 -3.50
CA GLN A 44 -12.70 -5.83 -2.66
C GLN A 44 -12.48 -4.60 -1.77
N PRO A 45 -12.25 -4.79 -0.46
CA PRO A 45 -12.03 -3.67 0.45
C PRO A 45 -10.78 -2.87 0.03
N PHE A 46 -10.84 -1.57 0.25
CA PHE A 46 -9.68 -0.69 0.22
C PHE A 46 -8.69 -1.13 1.31
N ARG A 47 -7.42 -1.25 0.92
CA ARG A 47 -6.29 -1.61 1.80
C ARG A 47 -5.27 -0.48 1.94
N ALA A 48 -5.57 0.67 1.33
CA ALA A 48 -4.78 1.88 1.38
C ALA A 48 -5.68 3.11 1.29
N VAL A 49 -5.11 4.26 1.61
CA VAL A 49 -5.64 5.60 1.27
C VAL A 49 -4.60 6.33 0.43
N LEU A 50 -5.06 7.14 -0.53
CA LEU A 50 -4.17 8.02 -1.28
C LEU A 50 -3.92 9.31 -0.51
N VAL A 51 -2.70 9.82 -0.61
CA VAL A 51 -2.26 11.02 0.10
C VAL A 51 -2.22 12.19 -0.88
N LYS A 52 -2.86 13.30 -0.52
CA LYS A 52 -2.87 14.55 -1.26
C LYS A 52 -1.99 15.59 -0.60
N ASN A 53 -1.24 16.36 -1.40
CA ASN A 53 -0.63 17.60 -0.93
C ASN A 53 -1.68 18.73 -0.83
N ASP A 54 -1.21 19.92 -0.45
CA ASP A 54 -2.08 21.09 -0.26
C ASP A 54 -2.61 21.66 -1.60
N GLU A 55 -2.00 21.29 -2.73
CA GLU A 55 -2.46 21.59 -4.09
C GLU A 55 -3.48 20.56 -4.62
N GLY A 56 -3.79 19.52 -3.82
CA GLY A 56 -4.73 18.45 -4.18
C GLY A 56 -4.14 17.33 -5.05
N LYS A 57 -2.83 17.38 -5.36
CA LYS A 57 -2.12 16.34 -6.12
C LYS A 57 -1.81 15.13 -5.25
N ILE A 58 -1.86 13.94 -5.83
CA ILE A 58 -1.50 12.71 -5.14
C ILE A 58 0.03 12.63 -5.00
N VAL A 59 0.51 12.55 -3.76
CA VAL A 59 1.94 12.50 -3.42
C VAL A 59 2.37 11.20 -2.74
N GLY A 60 1.45 10.26 -2.57
CA GLY A 60 1.78 8.95 -2.01
C GLY A 60 0.54 8.12 -1.67
N LYS A 61 0.79 7.02 -0.97
CA LYS A 61 -0.25 6.16 -0.39
C LYS A 61 0.17 5.65 0.98
N ILE A 62 -0.81 5.38 1.83
CA ILE A 62 -0.60 4.63 3.08
C ILE A 62 -1.43 3.37 3.05
N GLY A 63 -0.79 2.22 3.19
CA GLY A 63 -1.45 0.91 3.31
C GLY A 63 -1.33 0.31 4.70
N HIS A 64 -1.98 -0.84 4.91
CA HIS A 64 -1.97 -1.54 6.20
C HIS A 64 -0.56 -1.79 6.78
N ILE A 65 0.40 -2.18 5.94
CA ILE A 65 1.79 -2.44 6.39
C ILE A 65 2.43 -1.17 6.95
N ALA A 66 2.24 -0.03 6.30
CA ALA A 66 2.79 1.25 6.76
C ALA A 66 2.16 1.68 8.10
N PHE A 67 0.84 1.48 8.27
CA PHE A 67 0.17 1.73 9.54
C PHE A 67 0.75 0.87 10.68
N LEU A 68 0.94 -0.43 10.44
CA LEU A 68 1.48 -1.33 11.47
C LEU A 68 2.95 -1.02 11.78
N LYS A 69 3.75 -0.71 10.77
CA LYS A 69 5.16 -0.30 10.93
C LYS A 69 5.27 0.97 11.78
N ALA A 70 4.36 1.92 11.61
CA ALA A 70 4.35 3.17 12.37
C ALA A 70 4.12 3.00 13.88
N LEU A 71 3.56 1.87 14.32
CA LEU A 71 3.34 1.57 15.74
C LEU A 71 4.63 1.26 16.50
N GLU A 72 5.71 0.94 15.79
CA GLU A 72 7.05 0.78 16.36
C GLU A 72 7.99 1.80 15.71
N PRO A 73 8.15 2.99 16.34
CA PRO A 73 8.99 4.06 15.81
C PRO A 73 10.43 3.64 15.55
N LYS A 74 10.95 2.61 16.23
CA LYS A 74 12.31 2.10 16.02
C LYS A 74 12.51 1.53 14.62
N TYR A 75 11.46 1.10 13.90
CA TYR A 75 11.59 0.70 12.50
C TYR A 75 12.05 1.84 11.58
N ASN A 76 11.74 3.09 11.91
CA ASN A 76 12.20 4.24 11.12
C ASN A 76 13.69 4.54 11.35
N GLN A 77 14.26 4.03 12.44
CA GLN A 77 15.70 4.15 12.75
C GLN A 77 16.53 3.07 12.05
N MET A 78 15.87 2.07 11.46
CA MET A 78 16.52 0.96 10.75
C MET A 78 16.68 1.27 9.27
N PHE A 79 17.91 1.58 8.85
CA PHE A 79 18.25 2.00 7.48
C PHE A 79 17.87 0.98 6.39
N ASP A 80 17.75 -0.32 6.73
CA ASP A 80 17.56 -1.39 5.75
C ASP A 80 16.29 -2.23 5.94
N ILE A 81 15.37 -1.87 6.83
CA ILE A 81 14.17 -2.69 7.09
C ILE A 81 13.35 -2.94 5.80
N ASP A 82 13.25 -1.93 4.93
CA ASP A 82 12.51 -2.01 3.65
C ASP A 82 13.26 -2.78 2.55
N LYS A 83 14.56 -3.03 2.74
CA LYS A 83 15.37 -3.91 1.88
C LYS A 83 15.38 -5.33 2.42
N LEU A 84 15.50 -5.49 3.74
CA LEU A 84 15.44 -6.76 4.45
C LEU A 84 14.09 -7.47 4.27
N SER A 85 13.00 -6.71 4.19
CA SER A 85 11.67 -7.26 3.89
C SER A 85 11.57 -7.94 2.52
N ARG A 86 12.54 -7.72 1.61
CA ARG A 86 12.58 -8.29 0.26
C ARG A 86 13.37 -9.59 0.16
N VAL A 87 14.01 -10.02 1.25
CA VAL A 87 14.74 -11.29 1.33
C VAL A 87 14.03 -12.25 2.28
N ALA A 88 14.17 -13.55 2.03
CA ALA A 88 13.64 -14.57 2.92
C ALA A 88 14.50 -14.66 4.19
N LEU A 89 14.09 -13.98 5.25
CA LEU A 89 14.74 -14.05 6.55
C LEU A 89 14.33 -15.31 7.30
N SER A 90 15.27 -15.94 8.00
CA SER A 90 14.94 -17.05 8.89
C SER A 90 14.25 -16.54 10.16
N SER A 91 13.47 -17.41 10.81
CA SER A 91 12.84 -17.08 12.10
C SER A 91 13.86 -16.61 13.14
N GLY A 92 14.97 -17.34 13.29
CA GLY A 92 16.03 -16.97 14.23
C GLY A 92 16.68 -15.60 13.94
N TYR A 93 16.76 -15.20 12.67
CA TYR A 93 17.23 -13.86 12.32
C TYR A 93 16.20 -12.79 12.71
N ILE A 94 14.91 -13.02 12.45
CA ILE A 94 13.83 -12.11 12.87
C ILE A 94 13.82 -11.95 14.39
N ASP A 95 13.92 -13.06 15.14
CA ASP A 95 13.97 -13.04 16.61
C ASP A 95 15.19 -12.24 17.10
N SER A 96 16.35 -12.41 16.46
CA SER A 96 17.54 -11.65 16.80
C SER A 96 17.38 -10.14 16.55
N MET A 97 16.63 -9.75 15.52
CA MET A 97 16.31 -8.33 15.28
C MET A 97 15.40 -7.77 16.37
N ILE A 98 14.38 -8.51 16.79
CA ILE A 98 13.48 -8.07 17.86
C ILE A 98 14.28 -7.79 19.13
N GLN A 99 15.18 -8.70 19.50
CA GLN A 99 16.04 -8.57 20.68
C GLN A 99 17.09 -7.47 20.54
N GLN A 100 17.82 -7.42 19.42
CA GLN A 100 18.93 -6.48 19.22
C GLN A 100 18.47 -5.03 19.27
N TYR A 101 17.27 -4.74 18.76
CA TYR A 101 16.72 -3.40 18.70
C TYR A 101 15.68 -3.13 19.79
N SER A 102 15.48 -4.09 20.71
CA SER A 102 14.48 -3.99 21.77
C SER A 102 13.10 -3.60 21.23
N LEU A 103 12.72 -4.18 20.09
CA LEU A 103 11.43 -3.89 19.46
C LEU A 103 10.33 -4.43 20.36
N TRP A 104 9.27 -3.65 20.56
CA TRP A 104 8.07 -4.10 21.29
C TRP A 104 8.31 -4.49 22.76
N GLU A 105 9.43 -4.12 23.39
CA GLU A 105 9.71 -4.42 24.80
C GLU A 105 8.80 -3.65 25.77
N GLU A 106 8.40 -2.44 25.40
CA GLU A 106 7.48 -1.59 26.17
C GLU A 106 6.04 -1.72 25.67
N GLY A 107 5.07 -1.43 26.53
CA GLY A 107 3.67 -1.33 26.12
C GLY A 107 3.47 -0.24 25.05
N ILE A 108 2.73 -0.55 23.99
CA ILE A 108 2.50 0.38 22.88
C ILE A 108 1.28 1.25 23.19
N ASP A 109 1.47 2.57 23.31
CA ASP A 109 0.36 3.53 23.34
C ASP A 109 -0.12 3.82 21.91
N ILE A 110 -0.90 2.89 21.37
CA ILE A 110 -1.42 2.94 19.98
C ILE A 110 -2.22 4.23 19.76
N CYS A 111 -2.97 4.69 20.76
CA CYS A 111 -3.78 5.89 20.66
C CYS A 111 -2.90 7.13 20.52
N LYS A 112 -1.87 7.28 21.37
CA LYS A 112 -0.94 8.39 21.27
C LYS A 112 -0.24 8.41 19.92
N ILE A 113 0.31 7.29 19.48
CA ILE A 113 0.98 7.18 18.17
C ILE A 113 0.03 7.55 17.03
N ALA A 114 -1.22 7.07 17.06
CA ALA A 114 -2.21 7.38 16.04
C ALA A 114 -2.56 8.87 15.93
N ASN A 115 -2.50 9.60 17.04
CA ASN A 115 -2.74 11.05 17.06
C ASN A 115 -1.50 11.86 16.68
N ASP A 116 -0.30 11.40 17.03
CA ASP A 116 0.93 12.18 16.88
C ASP A 116 1.61 11.97 15.51
N VAL A 117 1.50 10.78 14.91
CA VAL A 117 2.15 10.45 13.63
C VAL A 117 1.39 11.07 12.47
N THR A 118 2.11 11.81 11.62
CA THR A 118 1.53 12.42 10.42
C THR A 118 1.64 11.50 9.20
N VAL A 119 0.66 11.60 8.31
CA VAL A 119 0.54 10.81 7.09
C VAL A 119 1.80 10.88 6.22
N LYS A 120 2.36 12.08 6.03
CA LYS A 120 3.58 12.27 5.24
C LYS A 120 4.81 11.55 5.79
N ASP A 121 4.86 11.28 7.09
CA ASP A 121 6.01 10.63 7.73
C ASP A 121 6.02 9.10 7.49
N ILE A 122 4.87 8.53 7.13
CA ILE A 122 4.69 7.07 7.01
C ILE A 122 4.21 6.63 5.62
N MET A 123 3.90 7.57 4.72
CA MET A 123 3.45 7.24 3.38
C MET A 123 4.58 6.65 2.54
N SER A 124 4.21 5.75 1.62
CA SER A 124 5.11 5.33 0.56
C SER A 124 5.17 6.43 -0.51
N PRO A 125 6.38 6.89 -0.89
CA PRO A 125 6.53 7.92 -1.92
C PRO A 125 6.13 7.40 -3.31
N ILE A 126 5.84 8.32 -4.23
CA ILE A 126 5.38 8.07 -5.60
C ILE A 126 6.35 7.25 -6.47
N GLU A 127 7.59 7.04 -6.03
CA GLU A 127 8.62 6.32 -6.77
C GLU A 127 8.21 4.88 -7.15
N GLN A 128 7.32 4.27 -6.37
CA GLN A 128 6.71 2.97 -6.68
C GLN A 128 5.45 3.13 -7.52
N HIS A 129 5.62 3.44 -8.81
CA HIS A 129 4.53 3.58 -9.77
C HIS A 129 4.69 2.74 -11.04
N ILE A 130 3.62 2.68 -11.83
CA ILE A 130 3.57 2.02 -13.14
C ILE A 130 2.70 2.84 -14.10
N ASP A 131 3.09 2.93 -15.38
CA ASP A 131 2.29 3.62 -16.39
C ASP A 131 0.99 2.86 -16.69
N GLU A 132 -0.11 3.57 -16.93
CA GLU A 132 -1.43 2.99 -17.15
C GLU A 132 -1.51 2.10 -18.40
N ASN A 133 -0.61 2.29 -19.38
CA ASN A 133 -0.55 1.51 -20.62
C ASN A 133 0.39 0.32 -20.53
N GLU A 134 0.99 0.07 -19.36
CA GLU A 134 1.85 -1.09 -19.14
C GLU A 134 1.05 -2.40 -19.14
N THR A 135 1.79 -3.48 -19.40
CA THR A 135 1.22 -4.83 -19.37
C THR A 135 0.92 -5.26 -17.93
N ILE A 136 -0.09 -6.12 -17.77
CA ILE A 136 -0.34 -6.79 -16.48
C ILE A 136 0.87 -7.62 -16.02
N GLY A 137 1.65 -8.20 -16.94
CA GLY A 137 2.90 -8.89 -16.61
C GLY A 137 3.90 -7.99 -15.87
N ASN A 138 4.09 -6.76 -16.34
CA ASN A 138 4.95 -5.78 -15.66
C ASN A 138 4.40 -5.34 -14.30
N ALA A 139 3.07 -5.22 -14.16
CA ALA A 139 2.43 -4.95 -12.87
C ALA A 139 2.68 -6.08 -11.86
N ILE A 140 2.51 -7.34 -12.28
CA ILE A 140 2.80 -8.53 -11.45
C ILE A 140 4.27 -8.53 -11.02
N HIS A 141 5.19 -8.31 -11.96
CA HIS A 141 6.62 -8.27 -11.67
C HIS A 141 6.95 -7.22 -10.60
N LYS A 142 6.44 -5.99 -10.75
CA LYS A 142 6.65 -4.91 -9.76
C LYS A 142 6.05 -5.25 -8.39
N ILE A 143 4.86 -5.86 -8.33
CA ILE A 143 4.25 -6.28 -7.06
C ILE A 143 5.13 -7.30 -6.33
N ILE A 144 5.65 -8.30 -7.06
CA ILE A 144 6.55 -9.32 -6.51
C ILE A 144 7.84 -8.68 -6.03
N MET A 145 8.48 -7.84 -6.85
CA MET A 145 9.78 -7.26 -6.51
C MET A 145 9.72 -6.24 -5.38
N TRP A 146 8.62 -5.49 -5.26
CA TRP A 146 8.42 -4.52 -4.19
C TRP A 146 7.72 -5.07 -2.95
N GLN A 147 7.28 -6.34 -2.99
CA GLN A 147 6.54 -6.98 -1.89
C GLN A 147 5.39 -6.10 -1.38
N THR A 148 4.62 -5.52 -2.31
CA THR A 148 3.59 -4.51 -2.02
C THR A 148 2.20 -5.00 -2.43
N LEU A 149 1.17 -4.52 -1.72
CA LEU A 149 -0.22 -4.92 -1.98
C LEU A 149 -0.89 -4.09 -3.07
N SER A 150 -0.26 -2.98 -3.48
CA SER A 150 -0.79 -2.07 -4.49
C SER A 150 0.30 -1.16 -5.05
N ILE A 151 0.12 -0.70 -6.28
CA ILE A 151 1.03 0.20 -6.99
C ILE A 151 0.25 1.41 -7.48
N LEU A 152 0.82 2.61 -7.34
CA LEU A 152 0.25 3.83 -7.92
C LEU A 152 0.37 3.78 -9.44
N VAL A 153 -0.68 4.20 -10.14
CA VAL A 153 -0.71 4.21 -11.61
C VAL A 153 -0.57 5.63 -12.12
N THR A 154 0.33 5.84 -13.09
CA THR A 154 0.59 7.13 -13.70
C THR A 154 0.07 7.21 -15.13
N ARG A 155 -0.30 8.43 -15.52
CA ARG A 155 -0.37 8.87 -16.91
C ARG A 155 0.59 10.04 -17.04
N ASP A 156 1.64 9.86 -17.82
CA ASP A 156 2.78 10.77 -17.84
C ASP A 156 3.35 10.97 -16.42
N ILE A 157 3.22 12.17 -15.86
CA ILE A 157 3.71 12.53 -14.52
C ILE A 157 2.62 12.52 -13.44
N GLU A 158 1.35 12.36 -13.82
CA GLU A 158 0.22 12.48 -12.91
C GLU A 158 -0.26 11.09 -12.46
N ILE A 159 -0.59 10.97 -11.17
CA ILE A 159 -1.17 9.74 -10.61
C ILE A 159 -2.66 9.70 -10.96
N VAL A 160 -3.06 8.71 -11.75
CA VAL A 160 -4.44 8.55 -12.26
C VAL A 160 -5.18 7.38 -11.65
N GLY A 161 -4.49 6.48 -10.96
CA GLY A 161 -5.15 5.39 -10.26
C GLY A 161 -4.23 4.59 -9.34
N ILE A 162 -4.75 3.43 -8.94
CA ILE A 162 -4.04 2.45 -8.14
C ILE A 162 -4.44 1.05 -8.58
N ILE A 163 -3.46 0.19 -8.84
CA ILE A 163 -3.69 -1.23 -9.15
C ILE A 163 -3.39 -2.06 -7.90
N ARG A 164 -4.33 -2.93 -7.52
CA ARG A 164 -4.21 -3.77 -6.31
C ARG A 164 -3.82 -5.19 -6.69
N LEU A 165 -3.04 -5.84 -5.82
CA LEU A 165 -2.76 -7.28 -5.93
C LEU A 165 -4.05 -8.11 -6.02
N SER A 166 -5.09 -7.74 -5.28
CA SER A 166 -6.38 -8.45 -5.31
C SER A 166 -7.08 -8.35 -6.66
N ASP A 167 -7.04 -7.20 -7.33
CA ASP A 167 -7.71 -7.04 -8.63
C ASP A 167 -6.97 -7.80 -9.73
N LEU A 168 -5.63 -7.76 -9.66
CA LEU A 168 -4.75 -8.56 -10.51
C LEU A 168 -5.03 -10.05 -10.33
N TYR A 169 -5.03 -10.53 -9.09
CA TYR A 169 -5.31 -11.93 -8.78
C TYR A 169 -6.69 -12.34 -9.31
N ASN A 170 -7.75 -11.60 -8.97
CA ASN A 170 -9.12 -11.93 -9.38
C ASN A 170 -9.26 -11.95 -10.91
N SER A 171 -8.68 -10.99 -11.63
CA SER A 171 -8.76 -10.96 -13.10
C SER A 171 -8.00 -12.13 -13.76
N ILE A 172 -6.90 -12.58 -13.16
CA ILE A 172 -6.15 -13.75 -13.64
C ILE A 172 -6.90 -15.04 -13.30
N GLU A 173 -7.39 -15.17 -12.07
CA GLU A 173 -8.20 -16.30 -11.62
C GLU A 173 -9.41 -16.51 -12.53
N GLU A 174 -10.18 -15.45 -12.79
CA GLU A 174 -11.33 -15.48 -13.68
C GLU A 174 -10.94 -15.95 -15.10
N TYR A 175 -9.82 -15.45 -15.63
CA TYR A 175 -9.35 -15.88 -16.94
C TYR A 175 -8.94 -17.36 -16.96
N LEU A 176 -8.18 -17.81 -15.94
CA LEU A 176 -7.70 -19.19 -15.84
C LEU A 176 -8.86 -20.18 -15.74
N VAL A 177 -9.82 -19.93 -14.83
CA VAL A 177 -10.97 -20.82 -14.62
C VAL A 177 -11.84 -20.95 -15.88
N ASN A 178 -11.97 -19.87 -16.65
CA ASN A 178 -12.85 -19.86 -17.83
C ASN A 178 -12.15 -20.27 -19.14
N SER A 179 -10.84 -20.09 -19.25
CA SER A 179 -10.11 -20.21 -20.52
C SER A 179 -9.15 -21.40 -20.58
N CYS A 180 -8.67 -21.92 -19.44
CA CYS A 180 -7.80 -23.08 -19.40
C CYS A 180 -8.66 -24.35 -19.26
N LYS A 181 -8.61 -25.22 -20.27
CA LYS A 181 -9.17 -26.57 -20.24
C LYS A 181 -8.05 -27.59 -20.35
#